data_AF-A0A0Q8QR71-F1
#
_entry.id   AF-A0A0Q8QR71-F1
#
_cell.length_a   1.000
_cell.length_b   1.000
_cell.length_c   1.000
_cell.angle_alpha   90.00
_cell.angle_beta   90.00
_cell.angle_gamma   90.00
#
_symmetry.space_group_name_H-M   'P 1'
#
loop_
_entity.id
_entity.type
_entity.pdbx_description
1 polymer ?
#
loop_
_entity_poly.entity_id
_entity_poly.type
_entity_poly.pdbx_seq_one_letter_code
_entity_poly.pdbx_strand_id
1 'polypeptide(L)'
;MCHHEADYMGGLSLSPTLSYDQLVNAPSVGAPKFSRVTAKKPEASYLMMKLDGTHAKVGGKGWPMPPPTNPFIRLSSADRETIRRWIVQGARKN
;
A
#
# COMPACT_ATOMS: atom_id res chain seq x y z
N MET A 1 -12.15 -4.97 -9.30
CA MET A 1 -11.42 -5.05 -8.01
C MET A 1 -10.04 -5.64 -8.30
N CYS A 2 -8.94 -4.96 -7.91
CA CYS A 2 -7.58 -5.26 -8.41
C CYS A 2 -6.67 -6.02 -7.43
N HIS A 3 -7.18 -6.34 -6.23
CA HIS A 3 -6.44 -7.01 -5.15
C HIS A 3 -7.31 -8.10 -4.52
N HIS A 4 -7.74 -9.04 -5.36
CA HIS A 4 -8.61 -10.18 -5.04
C HIS A 4 -7.94 -11.49 -5.45
N GLU A 5 -8.40 -12.61 -4.88
CA GLU A 5 -7.81 -13.95 -4.96
C GLU A 5 -7.54 -14.52 -6.36
N ALA A 6 -8.16 -13.97 -7.39
CA ALA A 6 -7.97 -14.35 -8.79
C ALA A 6 -7.14 -13.36 -9.62
N ASP A 7 -6.80 -12.18 -9.07
CA ASP A 7 -6.20 -11.08 -9.83
C ASP A 7 -5.24 -10.27 -8.93
N TYR A 8 -4.09 -10.88 -8.62
CA TYR A 8 -3.10 -10.35 -7.69
C TYR A 8 -2.14 -9.37 -8.35
N MET A 9 -2.62 -8.18 -8.71
CA MET A 9 -1.71 -7.12 -9.13
C MET A 9 -0.74 -6.79 -7.98
N GLY A 10 0.56 -6.97 -8.23
CA GLY A 10 1.61 -6.76 -7.23
C GLY A 10 1.70 -7.85 -6.14
N GLY A 11 1.08 -9.02 -6.34
CA GLY A 11 1.16 -10.16 -5.40
C GLY A 11 0.47 -9.90 -4.06
N LEU A 12 -0.59 -9.09 -4.05
CA LEU A 12 -1.31 -8.67 -2.84
C LEU A 12 -2.79 -9.08 -2.93
N SER A 13 -3.22 -9.91 -1.99
CA SER A 13 -4.62 -10.14 -1.64
C SER A 13 -5.05 -9.18 -0.54
N LEU A 14 -6.19 -8.51 -0.71
CA LEU A 14 -6.86 -7.82 0.39
C LEU A 14 -7.98 -8.66 1.02
N SER A 15 -8.01 -9.98 0.77
CA SER A 15 -8.96 -10.86 1.46
C SER A 15 -8.68 -10.89 2.98
N PRO A 16 -9.72 -10.99 3.83
CA PRO A 16 -9.57 -10.85 5.29
C PRO A 16 -8.55 -11.81 5.90
N THR A 17 -8.41 -13.01 5.34
CA THR A 17 -7.51 -14.06 5.81
C THR A 17 -6.04 -13.81 5.49
N LEU A 18 -5.74 -13.07 4.42
CA LEU A 18 -4.37 -12.88 3.91
C LEU A 18 -3.85 -11.45 4.01
N SER A 19 -4.76 -10.47 4.04
CA SER A 19 -4.44 -9.04 3.87
C SER A 19 -3.40 -8.54 4.86
N TYR A 20 -3.54 -8.85 6.14
CA TYR A 20 -2.63 -8.36 7.17
C TYR A 20 -1.21 -8.90 6.97
N ASP A 21 -1.07 -10.23 6.83
CA ASP A 21 0.23 -10.89 6.71
C ASP A 21 0.93 -10.53 5.40
N GLN A 22 0.15 -10.23 4.36
CA GLN A 22 0.66 -9.73 3.08
C GLN A 22 0.89 -8.21 3.05
N LEU A 23 0.43 -7.44 4.05
CA LEU A 23 0.70 -5.99 4.14
C LEU A 23 1.87 -5.69 5.06
N VAL A 24 1.81 -6.19 6.29
CA VAL A 24 2.66 -5.72 7.39
C VAL A 24 3.98 -6.48 7.38
N ASN A 25 5.09 -5.75 7.24
CA ASN A 25 6.46 -6.27 7.12
C ASN A 25 6.72 -7.18 5.91
N ALA A 26 5.73 -7.40 5.04
CA ALA A 26 5.90 -8.12 3.79
C ALA A 26 6.64 -7.24 2.75
N PRO A 27 7.65 -7.77 2.04
CA PRO A 27 8.33 -7.05 0.97
C PRO A 27 7.39 -6.59 -0.15
N SER A 28 7.65 -5.41 -0.72
CA SER A 28 6.94 -4.95 -1.91
C SER A 28 7.51 -5.59 -3.19
N VAL A 29 6.64 -6.16 -4.03
CA VAL A 29 7.05 -6.68 -5.36
C VAL A 29 7.57 -5.56 -6.26
N GLY A 30 6.96 -4.37 -6.18
CA GLY A 30 7.33 -3.22 -6.99
C GLY A 30 8.59 -2.50 -6.52
N ALA A 31 9.02 -2.75 -5.27
CA ALA A 31 10.24 -2.19 -4.69
C ALA A 31 10.74 -3.07 -3.53
N PRO A 32 11.46 -4.18 -3.79
CA PRO A 32 11.83 -5.17 -2.76
C PRO A 32 12.68 -4.64 -1.60
N LYS A 33 13.28 -3.45 -1.76
CA LYS A 33 14.02 -2.75 -0.68
C LYS A 33 13.11 -2.17 0.41
N PHE A 34 11.79 -2.14 0.17
CA PHE A 34 10.80 -1.59 1.08
C PHE A 34 9.76 -2.64 1.44
N SER A 35 9.33 -2.64 2.70
CA SER A 35 8.12 -3.34 3.11
C SER A 35 6.88 -2.58 2.59
N ARG A 36 5.83 -3.32 2.26
CA ARG A 36 4.51 -2.75 1.89
C ARG A 36 4.02 -1.83 3.00
N VAL A 37 4.06 -2.31 4.25
CA VAL A 37 3.88 -1.51 5.47
C VAL A 37 5.02 -1.80 6.43
N THR A 38 5.67 -0.74 6.91
CA THR A 38 6.66 -0.78 7.99
C THR A 38 6.00 -0.19 9.24
N ALA A 39 5.73 -1.03 10.23
CA ALA A 39 5.07 -0.59 11.47
C ALA A 39 5.82 0.58 12.13
N LYS A 40 5.07 1.58 12.62
CA LYS A 40 5.56 2.82 13.22
C LYS A 40 6.35 3.75 12.29
N LYS A 41 6.50 3.41 11.00
CA LYS A 41 7.29 4.17 10.01
C LYS A 41 6.50 4.39 8.71
N PRO A 42 5.50 5.28 8.70
CA PRO A 42 4.69 5.55 7.50
C PRO A 42 5.53 6.03 6.30
N GLU A 43 6.57 6.82 6.53
CA GLU A 43 7.50 7.31 5.52
C GLU A 43 8.36 6.21 4.89
N ALA A 44 8.62 5.12 5.63
CA ALA A 44 9.32 3.93 5.13
C ALA A 44 8.36 2.86 4.59
N SER A 45 7.06 3.16 4.48
CA SER A 45 6.04 2.22 4.00
C SER A 45 5.74 2.45 2.53
N TYR A 46 5.96 1.43 1.70
CA TYR A 46 5.74 1.55 0.25
C TYR A 46 4.27 1.83 -0.12
N LEU A 47 3.32 1.39 0.71
CA LEU A 47 1.91 1.74 0.58
C LEU A 47 1.70 3.26 0.53
N MET A 48 2.30 4.01 1.45
CA MET A 48 2.16 5.47 1.49
C MET A 48 2.79 6.12 0.25
N MET A 49 3.95 5.61 -0.19
CA MET A 49 4.60 6.10 -1.41
C MET A 49 3.74 5.89 -2.66
N LYS A 50 3.01 4.78 -2.75
CA LYS A 50 2.06 4.51 -3.84
C LYS A 50 0.84 5.44 -3.76
N LEU A 51 0.31 5.68 -2.56
CA LEU A 51 -0.84 6.58 -2.32
C LEU A 51 -0.50 8.06 -2.57
N ASP A 52 0.75 8.46 -2.29
CA ASP A 52 1.24 9.83 -2.49
C ASP A 52 1.86 10.02 -3.89
N GLY A 53 1.98 8.96 -4.68
CA GLY A 53 2.56 8.98 -6.03
C GLY A 53 4.07 9.27 -6.07
N THR A 54 4.76 9.04 -4.97
CA THR A 54 6.21 9.25 -4.84
C THR A 54 7.03 7.98 -5.04
N HIS A 55 6.38 6.82 -5.23
CA HIS A 55 7.04 5.52 -5.40
C HIS A 55 8.10 5.49 -6.51
N ALA A 56 7.89 6.24 -7.60
CA ALA A 56 8.86 6.34 -8.69
C ALA A 56 10.18 6.99 -8.26
N LYS A 57 10.15 7.91 -7.28
CA LYS A 57 11.34 8.60 -6.76
C LYS A 57 12.30 7.67 -6.02
N VAL A 58 11.80 6.53 -5.53
CA VAL A 58 12.60 5.50 -4.84
C VAL A 58 12.88 4.29 -5.73
N GLY A 59 12.70 4.42 -7.05
CA GLY A 59 12.89 3.33 -8.02
C GLY A 59 11.78 2.29 -8.01
N GLY A 60 10.62 2.59 -7.43
CA GLY A 60 9.47 1.69 -7.40
C GLY A 60 8.76 1.58 -8.74
N LYS A 61 8.21 0.40 -9.03
CA LYS A 61 7.57 0.06 -10.31
C LYS A 61 6.04 0.31 -10.33
N GLY A 62 5.50 0.40 -11.54
CA GLY A 62 4.06 0.49 -11.81
C GLY A 62 3.45 1.85 -11.50
N TRP A 63 2.12 1.93 -11.52
CA TRP A 63 1.35 3.16 -11.29
C TRP A 63 1.24 3.52 -9.79
N PRO A 64 0.96 4.80 -9.46
CA PRO A 64 0.45 5.14 -8.12
C PRO A 64 -0.84 4.38 -7.81
N MET A 65 -1.23 4.35 -6.54
CA MET A 65 -2.49 3.73 -6.12
C MET A 65 -3.47 4.77 -5.55
N PRO A 66 -4.77 4.67 -5.86
CA PRO A 66 -5.34 3.80 -6.89
C PRO A 66 -4.79 4.12 -8.30
N PRO A 67 -4.78 3.14 -9.23
CA PRO A 67 -4.23 3.37 -10.56
C PRO A 67 -5.03 4.45 -11.29
N PRO A 68 -4.42 5.17 -12.25
CA PRO A 68 -5.12 6.15 -13.06
C PRO A 68 -6.38 5.57 -13.72
N THR A 69 -7.56 6.08 -13.33
CA THR A 69 -8.86 5.79 -13.96
C THR A 69 -9.38 7.04 -14.69
N ASN A 70 -10.42 6.88 -15.52
CA ASN A 70 -11.18 8.01 -16.07
C ASN A 70 -12.66 7.88 -15.63
N PRO A 71 -13.18 8.78 -14.76
CA PRO A 71 -12.48 9.89 -14.11
C PRO A 71 -11.43 9.40 -13.11
N PHE A 72 -10.42 10.22 -12.84
CA PHE A 72 -9.37 9.86 -11.90
C PHE A 72 -9.87 10.03 -10.46
N ILE A 73 -9.99 8.93 -9.73
CA ILE A 73 -10.46 8.93 -8.34
C ILE A 73 -9.26 8.69 -7.44
N ARG A 74 -8.82 9.73 -6.72
CA ARG A 74 -7.83 9.58 -5.65
C ARG A 74 -8.50 9.17 -4.35
N LEU A 75 -7.76 8.45 -3.51
CA LEU A 75 -8.14 8.27 -2.12
C LEU A 75 -8.15 9.64 -1.41
N SER A 76 -9.20 9.88 -0.60
CA SER A 76 -9.36 11.16 0.09
C SER A 76 -8.17 11.46 1.02
N SER A 77 -7.97 12.73 1.40
CA SER A 77 -6.97 13.08 2.40
C SER A 77 -7.26 12.43 3.76
N ALA A 78 -8.55 12.34 4.14
CA ALA A 78 -8.98 11.75 5.40
C ALA A 78 -8.71 10.24 5.47
N ASP A 79 -8.97 9.50 4.38
CA ASP A 79 -8.69 8.07 4.31
C ASP A 79 -7.17 7.80 4.32
N ARG A 80 -6.40 8.58 3.56
CA ARG A 80 -4.93 8.50 3.58
C ARG A 80 -4.37 8.78 4.97
N GLU A 81 -4.90 9.76 5.67
CA GLU A 81 -4.49 10.07 7.03
C GLU A 81 -4.89 8.96 8.02
N THR A 82 -6.04 8.32 7.81
CA THR A 82 -6.44 7.16 8.60
C THR A 82 -5.46 5.99 8.44
N ILE A 83 -5.04 5.70 7.21
CA ILE A 83 -4.00 4.70 6.93
C ILE A 83 -2.67 5.10 7.59
N ARG A 84 -2.24 6.36 7.43
CA ARG A 84 -1.01 6.88 8.03
C ARG A 84 -1.02 6.70 9.55
N ARG A 85 -2.12 7.08 10.22
CA ARG A 85 -2.27 6.90 11.68
C ARG A 85 -2.25 5.45 12.09
N TRP A 86 -2.90 4.55 11.36
CA TRP A 86 -2.84 3.11 11.64
C TRP A 86 -1.40 2.59 11.59
N ILE A 87 -0.60 3.02 10.60
CA ILE A 87 0.83 2.66 10.52
C ILE A 87 1.61 3.22 11.72
N VAL A 88 1.41 4.49 12.06
CA VAL A 88 2.05 5.15 13.22
C VAL A 88 1.74 4.40 14.53
N GLN A 89 0.51 3.92 14.69
CA GLN A 89 0.08 3.12 15.85
C GLN A 89 0.66 1.70 15.87
N GLY A 90 1.50 1.35 14.90
CA GLY A 90 2.17 0.06 14.81
C GLY A 90 1.50 -0.93 13.88
N ALA A 91 0.61 -0.46 12.98
CA ALA A 91 -0.09 -1.29 12.01
C ALA A 91 -0.80 -2.48 12.66
N ARG A 92 -1.59 -2.24 13.72
CA ARG A 92 -2.21 -3.29 14.54
C ARG A 92 -3.20 -4.14 13.76
N LYS A 93 -3.22 -5.44 14.07
CA LYS A 93 -4.27 -6.38 13.62
C LYS A 93 -5.47 -6.21 14.55
N ASN A 94 -6.56 -5.65 14.04
CA ASN A 94 -7.80 -5.40 14.78
C ASN A 94 -8.94 -6.21 14.17
#